data_AF-I0XCN1-F1
#
_entry.id   AF-I0XCN1-F1
#
_cell.length_a   1.000
_cell.length_b   1.000
_cell.length_c   1.000
_cell.angle_alpha   90.00
_cell.angle_beta   90.00
_cell.angle_gamma   90.00
#
_symmetry.space_group_name_H-M   'P 1'
#
loop_
_entity.id
_entity.type
_entity.pdbx_description
1 polymer ?
#
loop_
_entity_poly.entity_id
_entity_poly.type
_entity_poly.pdbx_seq_one_letter_code
_entity_poly.pdbx_strand_id
1 'polypeptide(L)'
;MGIENTTKISRYYDYFRDKEVVFTKANLNFLRMDPRQIYLKCNGGQWPCIINSTSLQMAKVIVGTSSGAYVEINKKKETPVSLRFCFIDEDGAPIFFFVNCTVAEVKPYQGSNELAIVNLSFTQRPPDDLIARVGEFVEVNENFNIRKEERIAINKNSMRELGILKEESVIFIANVPRRCILKDVSFGGARVMLLGIPKFLQDKLVQLRLLFSDTNEQVALNGSIVNAVFMEGRKDISIVNIQFNANEIPMSYKFHINRYITSYQKKIIENQMKNAEAAAKAAEEEAKKAEEAKAAREKKIAENMAAEKEEEKNAILAKVAAAKAAQNPQGEEQAEAAAEGEKPAEPQTQGAEGESPAASEASAGESPAAEVPKEEKAEGSEPKASEGSDEIIDTEGHEFIKSAAEEKAESFKNKLDDQLESAIENATDISK
;
A
#
# COMPACT_ATOMS: atom_id res chain seq x y z
N MET A 1 -23.21 -3.38 2.25
CA MET A 1 -22.19 -2.32 2.09
C MET A 1 -22.28 -1.19 3.14
N GLY A 2 -22.88 -1.40 4.34
CA GLY A 2 -23.09 -0.31 5.31
C GLY A 2 -22.07 -0.21 6.46
N ILE A 3 -21.50 -1.33 6.90
CA ILE A 3 -20.74 -1.37 8.18
C ILE A 3 -19.28 -0.90 8.02
N GLU A 4 -18.61 -1.29 6.92
CA GLU A 4 -17.21 -0.91 6.66
C GLU A 4 -17.01 0.59 6.49
N ASN A 5 -17.99 1.29 5.90
CA ASN A 5 -17.93 2.75 5.74
C ASN A 5 -18.14 3.46 7.08
N THR A 6 -19.11 3.04 7.90
CA THR A 6 -19.36 3.67 9.20
C THR A 6 -18.17 3.56 10.15
N THR A 7 -17.48 2.40 10.19
CA THR A 7 -16.27 2.25 11.02
C THR A 7 -15.14 3.17 10.55
N LYS A 8 -14.94 3.34 9.24
CA LYS A 8 -13.95 4.28 8.69
C LYS A 8 -14.30 5.73 8.98
N ILE A 9 -15.56 6.11 8.85
CA ILE A 9 -16.04 7.48 9.12
C ILE A 9 -15.83 7.85 10.59
N SER A 10 -16.14 6.95 11.52
CA SER A 10 -15.87 7.17 12.95
C SER A 10 -14.36 7.30 13.21
N ARG A 11 -13.53 6.45 12.60
CA ARG A 11 -12.08 6.58 12.67
C ARG A 11 -11.59 7.94 12.16
N TYR A 12 -12.07 8.39 11.00
CA TYR A 12 -11.72 9.70 10.47
C TYR A 12 -12.10 10.83 11.40
N TYR A 13 -13.28 10.76 11.99
CA TYR A 13 -13.69 11.74 12.99
C TYR A 13 -12.75 11.73 14.21
N ASP A 14 -12.49 10.56 14.80
CA ASP A 14 -11.71 10.47 16.03
C ASP A 14 -10.24 10.89 15.85
N TYR A 15 -9.61 10.52 14.72
CA TYR A 15 -8.20 10.81 14.46
C TYR A 15 -7.94 12.19 13.84
N PHE A 16 -8.90 12.74 13.10
CA PHE A 16 -8.70 13.96 12.30
C PHE A 16 -9.59 15.13 12.70
N ARG A 17 -10.41 15.01 13.74
CA ARG A 17 -11.31 16.07 14.22
C ARG A 17 -10.66 17.44 14.42
N ASP A 18 -9.44 17.46 14.92
CA ASP A 18 -8.72 18.67 15.30
C ASP A 18 -7.79 19.16 14.17
N LYS A 19 -7.64 18.39 13.09
CA LYS A 19 -6.75 18.72 11.98
C LYS A 19 -7.45 19.64 11.01
N GLU A 20 -6.85 20.81 10.81
CA GLU A 20 -7.39 21.87 9.97
C GLU A 20 -6.87 21.76 8.53
N VAL A 21 -7.80 21.79 7.58
CA VAL A 21 -7.55 21.84 6.14
C VAL A 21 -7.70 23.27 5.66
N VAL A 22 -6.64 23.81 5.05
CA VAL A 22 -6.67 25.14 4.41
C VAL A 22 -7.12 25.01 2.95
N PHE A 23 -8.08 25.84 2.55
CA PHE A 23 -8.65 25.81 1.21
C PHE A 23 -7.90 26.75 0.26
N THR A 24 -6.88 26.20 -0.40
CA THR A 24 -6.25 26.83 -1.56
C THR A 24 -7.05 26.55 -2.83
N LYS A 25 -6.81 27.30 -3.91
CA LYS A 25 -7.45 27.05 -5.22
C LYS A 25 -7.26 25.60 -5.70
N ALA A 26 -6.08 25.02 -5.48
CA ALA A 26 -5.79 23.63 -5.83
C ALA A 26 -6.62 22.64 -4.99
N ASN A 27 -6.72 22.88 -3.67
CA ASN A 27 -7.49 22.02 -2.77
C ASN A 27 -9.00 22.10 -3.03
N LEU A 28 -9.52 23.29 -3.35
CA LEU A 28 -10.91 23.51 -3.73
C LEU A 28 -11.29 22.72 -4.99
N ASN A 29 -10.48 22.85 -6.04
CA ASN A 29 -10.68 22.13 -7.29
C ASN A 29 -10.63 20.61 -7.07
N PHE A 30 -9.67 20.14 -6.28
CA PHE A 30 -9.50 18.72 -5.99
C PHE A 30 -10.68 18.15 -5.20
N LEU A 31 -11.11 18.83 -4.13
CA LEU A 31 -12.29 18.44 -3.35
C LEU A 31 -13.60 18.63 -4.13
N ARG A 32 -13.55 19.20 -5.35
CA ARG A 32 -14.69 19.61 -6.14
C ARG A 32 -15.64 20.51 -5.35
N MET A 33 -15.11 21.37 -4.49
CA MET A 33 -15.91 22.30 -3.70
C MET A 33 -16.17 23.57 -4.49
N ASP A 34 -17.42 24.02 -4.59
CA ASP A 34 -17.79 25.28 -5.22
C ASP A 34 -17.73 26.43 -4.18
N PRO A 35 -16.70 27.29 -4.21
CA PRO A 35 -16.55 28.36 -3.23
C PRO A 35 -17.64 29.44 -3.36
N ARG A 36 -18.33 29.53 -4.51
CA ARG A 36 -19.38 30.54 -4.72
C ARG A 36 -20.69 30.17 -4.06
N GLN A 37 -20.87 28.90 -3.73
CA GLN A 37 -22.11 28.38 -3.16
C GLN A 37 -22.02 28.07 -1.66
N ILE A 38 -20.99 28.61 -1.00
CA ILE A 38 -20.79 28.54 0.45
C ILE A 38 -21.51 29.72 1.10
N TYR A 39 -22.36 29.41 2.07
CA TYR A 39 -23.15 30.43 2.75
C TYR A 39 -23.17 30.21 4.25
N LEU A 40 -23.32 31.33 4.95
CA LEU A 40 -23.53 31.39 6.38
C LEU A 40 -24.99 31.79 6.63
N LYS A 41 -25.73 30.94 7.35
CA LYS A 41 -27.11 31.19 7.73
C LYS A 41 -27.16 31.60 9.22
N CYS A 42 -27.65 32.79 9.50
CA CYS A 42 -27.92 33.25 10.87
C CYS A 42 -29.23 34.05 10.94
N ASN A 43 -29.97 33.91 12.03
CA ASN A 43 -31.20 34.65 12.31
C ASN A 43 -32.23 34.72 11.14
N GLY A 44 -32.38 33.63 10.38
CA GLY A 44 -33.29 33.53 9.23
C GLY A 44 -32.75 34.06 7.90
N GLY A 45 -31.64 34.80 7.90
CA GLY A 45 -30.94 35.25 6.70
C GLY A 45 -29.85 34.27 6.25
N GLN A 46 -29.47 34.36 4.97
CA GLN A 46 -28.38 33.60 4.37
C GLN A 46 -27.46 34.55 3.61
N TRP A 47 -26.17 34.55 3.94
CA TRP A 47 -25.17 35.43 3.32
C TRP A 47 -24.01 34.62 2.74
N PRO A 48 -23.48 35.00 1.57
CA PRO A 48 -22.33 34.34 0.99
C PRO A 48 -21.11 34.58 1.88
N CYS A 49 -20.26 33.56 2.02
CA CYS A 49 -19.00 33.67 2.76
C CYS A 49 -17.89 32.90 2.04
N ILE A 50 -16.64 33.28 2.31
CA ILE A 50 -15.47 32.60 1.77
C ILE A 50 -14.94 31.68 2.86
N ILE A 51 -14.83 30.38 2.57
CA ILE A 51 -14.19 29.45 3.50
C ILE A 51 -12.67 29.59 3.40
N ASN A 52 -12.01 29.82 4.53
CA ASN A 52 -10.55 29.85 4.61
C ASN A 52 -10.03 28.46 4.93
N SER A 53 -10.58 27.86 5.97
CA SER A 53 -10.15 26.55 6.46
C SER A 53 -11.26 25.84 7.26
N THR A 54 -11.17 24.52 7.35
CA THR A 54 -12.09 23.70 8.15
C THR A 54 -11.39 22.50 8.75
N SER A 55 -11.79 22.11 9.95
CA SER A 55 -11.61 20.77 10.50
C SER A 55 -12.98 20.10 10.61
N LEU A 56 -13.07 18.96 11.32
CA LEU A 56 -14.37 18.33 11.64
C LEU A 56 -14.99 18.87 12.93
N GLN A 57 -14.37 19.87 13.58
CA GLN A 57 -14.89 20.54 14.78
C GLN A 57 -15.00 22.06 14.64
N MET A 58 -14.26 22.66 13.73
CA MET A 58 -14.26 24.11 13.56
C MET A 58 -14.10 24.50 12.10
N ALA A 59 -14.56 25.69 11.75
CA ALA A 59 -14.33 26.28 10.45
C ALA A 59 -13.97 27.75 10.62
N LYS A 60 -13.11 28.25 9.74
CA LYS A 60 -12.80 29.68 9.64
C LYS A 60 -13.37 30.20 8.34
N VAL A 61 -14.29 31.16 8.45
CA VAL A 61 -14.92 31.80 7.29
C VAL A 61 -14.61 33.29 7.29
N ILE A 62 -14.48 33.85 6.10
CA ILE A 62 -14.26 35.28 5.88
C ILE A 62 -15.59 35.87 5.42
N VAL A 63 -15.99 36.96 6.07
CA VAL A 63 -17.19 37.74 5.78
C VAL A 63 -16.84 39.22 5.67
N GLY A 64 -17.57 39.96 4.85
CA GLY A 64 -17.44 41.42 4.80
C GLY A 64 -18.00 42.06 6.06
N THR A 65 -17.34 43.08 6.61
CA THR A 65 -17.84 43.83 7.79
C THR A 65 -19.10 44.64 7.47
N SER A 66 -19.29 45.00 6.20
CA SER A 66 -20.53 45.59 5.67
C SER A 66 -21.65 44.57 5.46
N SER A 67 -21.37 43.26 5.57
CA SER A 67 -22.37 42.21 5.37
C SER A 67 -23.34 42.11 6.55
N GLY A 68 -24.60 41.79 6.25
CA GLY A 68 -25.60 41.53 7.29
C GLY A 68 -25.21 40.40 8.23
N ALA A 69 -24.44 39.41 7.75
CA ALA A 69 -23.91 38.34 8.61
C ALA A 69 -23.02 38.86 9.74
N TYR A 70 -22.07 39.76 9.44
CA TYR A 70 -21.19 40.34 10.45
C TYR A 70 -21.96 41.14 11.50
N VAL A 71 -22.94 41.93 11.05
CA VAL A 71 -23.81 42.72 11.92
C VAL A 71 -24.64 41.82 12.85
N GLU A 72 -25.24 40.76 12.33
CA GLU A 72 -26.05 39.83 13.14
C GLU A 72 -25.18 39.05 14.14
N ILE A 73 -24.00 38.61 13.73
CA ILE A 73 -23.04 37.92 14.61
C ILE A 73 -22.57 38.82 15.75
N ASN A 74 -22.26 40.08 15.47
CA ASN A 74 -21.80 41.02 16.49
C ASN A 74 -22.90 41.50 17.43
N LYS A 75 -24.17 41.51 17.00
CA LYS A 75 -25.31 41.88 17.85
C LYS A 75 -25.54 40.88 18.99
N LYS A 76 -25.32 39.58 18.74
CA LYS A 76 -25.54 38.50 19.72
C LYS A 76 -24.28 37.65 19.86
N LYS A 77 -23.67 37.77 21.05
CA LYS A 77 -22.44 37.07 21.45
C LYS A 77 -22.53 35.53 21.31
N GLU A 78 -23.74 34.97 21.31
CA GLU A 78 -24.02 33.54 21.10
C GLU A 78 -25.09 33.34 20.02
N THR A 79 -24.79 33.78 18.80
CA THR A 79 -25.68 33.54 17.66
C THR A 79 -25.51 32.11 17.17
N PRO A 80 -26.56 31.27 17.12
CA PRO A 80 -26.50 29.99 16.42
C PRO A 80 -26.40 30.26 14.92
N VAL A 81 -25.41 29.64 14.30
CA VAL A 81 -25.09 29.81 12.88
C VAL A 81 -25.13 28.45 12.20
N SER A 82 -25.54 28.40 10.94
CA SER A 82 -25.42 27.19 10.12
C SER A 82 -24.53 27.47 8.92
N LEU A 83 -23.45 26.71 8.79
CA LEU A 83 -22.54 26.77 7.65
C LEU A 83 -22.98 25.78 6.59
N ARG A 84 -23.16 26.28 5.36
CA ARG A 84 -23.51 25.46 4.20
C ARG A 84 -22.27 25.26 3.32
N PHE A 85 -21.81 24.02 3.21
CA PHE A 85 -20.82 23.60 2.23
C PHE A 85 -21.50 23.19 0.92
N CYS A 86 -20.79 23.34 -0.20
CA CYS A 86 -21.27 22.93 -1.52
C CYS A 86 -20.15 22.16 -2.25
N PHE A 87 -20.37 20.87 -2.46
CA PHE A 87 -19.49 20.00 -3.24
C PHE A 87 -20.15 19.64 -4.56
N ILE A 88 -19.36 19.38 -5.59
CA ILE A 88 -19.83 18.92 -6.89
C ILE A 88 -19.52 17.44 -6.98
N ASP A 89 -20.53 16.64 -7.28
CA ASP A 89 -20.39 15.19 -7.37
C ASP A 89 -19.75 14.73 -8.69
N GLU A 90 -19.60 13.41 -8.87
CA GLU A 90 -19.09 12.84 -10.11
C GLU A 90 -19.96 13.20 -11.32
N ASP A 91 -21.28 13.22 -11.12
CA ASP A 91 -22.27 13.57 -12.14
C ASP A 91 -22.41 15.10 -12.37
N GLY A 92 -21.64 15.92 -11.67
CA GLY A 92 -21.73 17.38 -11.75
C GLY A 92 -22.86 18.01 -10.94
N ALA A 93 -23.65 17.21 -10.22
CA ALA A 93 -24.72 17.70 -9.35
C ALA A 93 -24.14 18.31 -8.04
N PRO A 94 -24.65 19.46 -7.57
CA PRO A 94 -24.22 20.05 -6.30
C PRO A 94 -24.82 19.31 -5.11
N ILE A 95 -23.97 18.95 -4.15
CA ILE A 95 -24.30 18.37 -2.84
C ILE A 95 -24.08 19.42 -1.77
N PHE A 96 -25.12 19.66 -0.96
CA PHE A 96 -25.08 20.64 0.12
C PHE A 96 -24.98 19.95 1.47
N PHE A 97 -24.02 20.37 2.30
CA PHE A 97 -23.94 19.95 3.70
C PHE A 97 -24.21 21.15 4.61
N PHE A 98 -25.08 20.95 5.60
CA PHE A 98 -25.42 21.96 6.58
C PHE A 98 -24.84 21.55 7.94
N VAL A 99 -23.96 22.38 8.48
CA VAL A 99 -23.31 22.14 9.77
C VAL A 99 -23.75 23.25 10.73
N ASN A 100 -24.28 22.85 11.89
CA ASN A 100 -24.66 23.79 12.93
C ASN A 100 -23.41 24.19 13.74
N CYS A 101 -23.26 25.49 13.94
CA CYS A 101 -22.06 26.11 14.50
C CYS A 101 -22.43 27.20 15.51
N THR A 102 -21.54 27.45 16.45
CA THR A 102 -21.50 28.67 17.28
C THR A 102 -20.32 29.53 16.87
N VAL A 103 -20.43 30.84 17.08
CA VAL A 103 -19.33 31.76 16.84
C VAL A 103 -18.40 31.74 18.05
N ALA A 104 -17.17 31.30 17.84
CA ALA A 104 -16.14 31.27 18.87
C ALA A 104 -15.41 32.62 18.97
N GLU A 105 -15.05 33.19 17.83
CA GLU A 105 -14.26 34.42 17.78
C GLU A 105 -14.46 35.16 16.45
N VAL A 106 -14.40 36.49 16.49
CA VAL A 106 -14.39 37.35 15.30
C VAL A 106 -13.15 38.25 15.34
N LYS A 107 -12.34 38.20 14.29
CA LYS A 107 -11.10 38.98 14.16
C LYS A 107 -11.05 39.73 12.82
N PRO A 108 -10.39 40.90 12.73
CA PRO A 108 -10.11 41.54 11.45
C PRO A 108 -9.24 40.64 10.56
N TYR A 109 -9.58 40.48 9.28
CA TYR A 109 -8.80 39.67 8.36
C TYR A 109 -7.64 40.50 7.78
N GLN A 110 -6.40 40.02 7.97
CA GLN A 110 -5.18 40.69 7.48
C GLN A 110 -5.04 42.17 7.90
N GLY A 111 -5.62 42.55 9.05
CA GLY A 111 -5.61 43.95 9.51
C GLY A 111 -6.50 44.90 8.70
N SER A 112 -7.32 44.38 7.79
CA SER A 112 -8.35 45.16 7.09
C SER A 112 -9.60 45.34 7.97
N ASN A 113 -10.21 46.51 7.89
CA ASN A 113 -11.51 46.80 8.52
C ASN A 113 -12.71 46.39 7.65
N GLU A 114 -12.48 45.94 6.42
CA GLU A 114 -13.54 45.58 5.46
C GLU A 114 -13.90 44.09 5.52
N LEU A 115 -12.97 43.26 5.98
CA LEU A 115 -13.12 41.81 6.05
C LEU A 115 -12.86 41.33 7.47
N ALA A 116 -13.71 40.44 7.96
CA ALA A 116 -13.54 39.78 9.25
C ALA A 116 -13.44 38.27 9.05
N ILE A 117 -12.52 37.64 9.77
CA ILE A 117 -12.46 36.19 9.93
C ILE A 117 -13.31 35.80 11.15
N VAL A 118 -14.27 34.92 10.92
CA VAL A 118 -15.16 34.36 11.93
C VAL A 118 -14.75 32.91 12.16
N ASN A 119 -14.31 32.63 13.37
CA ASN A 119 -14.02 31.28 13.85
C ASN A 119 -15.33 30.66 14.34
N LEU A 120 -15.74 29.58 13.69
CA LEU A 120 -16.94 28.82 13.98
C LEU A 120 -16.53 27.51 14.67
N SER A 121 -17.23 27.15 15.74
CA SER A 121 -17.13 25.83 16.38
C SER A 121 -18.39 25.03 16.09
N PHE A 122 -18.24 23.78 15.69
CA PHE A 122 -19.36 22.91 15.35
C PHE A 122 -20.04 22.40 16.62
N THR A 123 -21.36 22.54 16.69
CA THR A 123 -22.13 22.12 17.87
C THR A 123 -22.50 20.65 17.85
N GLN A 124 -22.44 20.04 16.67
CA GLN A 124 -22.81 18.64 16.43
C GLN A 124 -21.81 17.97 15.51
N ARG A 125 -21.77 16.65 15.54
CA ARG A 125 -21.01 15.85 14.57
C ARG A 125 -21.45 16.24 13.15
N PRO A 126 -20.52 16.62 12.26
CA PRO A 126 -20.86 16.94 10.87
C PRO A 126 -21.46 15.72 10.14
N PRO A 127 -22.16 15.94 9.01
CA PRO A 127 -22.66 14.84 8.19
C PRO A 127 -21.56 13.84 7.83
N ASP A 128 -21.89 12.56 7.83
CA ASP A 128 -20.94 11.46 7.61
C ASP A 128 -20.17 11.58 6.28
N ASP A 129 -20.82 12.02 5.22
CA ASP A 129 -20.18 12.23 3.91
C ASP A 129 -19.17 13.38 3.92
N LEU A 130 -19.42 14.43 4.72
CA LEU A 130 -18.47 15.53 4.90
C LEU A 130 -17.23 15.03 5.67
N ILE A 131 -17.45 14.19 6.70
CA ILE A 131 -16.38 13.53 7.45
C ILE A 131 -15.56 12.63 6.53
N ALA A 132 -16.21 11.86 5.65
CA ALA A 132 -15.51 11.01 4.70
C ALA A 132 -14.61 11.82 3.76
N ARG A 133 -15.14 12.87 3.12
CA ARG A 133 -14.39 13.69 2.15
C ARG A 133 -13.23 14.45 2.79
N VAL A 134 -13.46 15.11 3.92
CA VAL A 134 -12.41 15.85 4.64
C VAL A 134 -11.41 14.88 5.30
N GLY A 135 -11.90 13.78 5.88
CA GLY A 135 -11.09 12.76 6.53
C GLY A 135 -10.12 12.08 5.57
N GLU A 136 -10.59 11.66 4.39
CA GLU A 136 -9.73 11.08 3.34
C GLU A 136 -8.66 12.10 2.88
N PHE A 137 -9.04 13.36 2.71
CA PHE A 137 -8.10 14.42 2.34
C PHE A 137 -6.99 14.64 3.37
N VAL A 138 -7.34 14.63 4.66
CA VAL A 138 -6.36 14.73 5.74
C VAL A 138 -5.49 13.49 5.80
N GLU A 139 -6.07 12.30 5.71
CA GLU A 139 -5.34 11.03 5.71
C GLU A 139 -4.27 10.98 4.61
N VAL A 140 -4.62 11.36 3.38
CA VAL A 140 -3.68 11.36 2.26
C VAL A 140 -2.50 12.31 2.52
N ASN A 141 -2.75 13.47 3.12
CA ASN A 141 -1.68 14.41 3.47
C ASN A 141 -0.76 13.88 4.58
N GLU A 142 -1.30 13.16 5.55
CA GLU A 142 -0.48 12.52 6.58
C GLU A 142 0.30 11.33 6.06
N ASN A 143 -0.34 10.47 5.25
CA ASN A 143 0.32 9.35 4.60
C ASN A 143 1.42 9.83 3.66
N PHE A 144 1.23 10.96 2.97
CA PHE A 144 2.29 11.61 2.21
C PHE A 144 3.50 11.94 3.09
N ASN A 145 3.30 12.36 4.35
CA ASN A 145 4.40 12.67 5.26
C ASN A 145 5.06 11.42 5.85
N ILE A 146 4.28 10.39 6.17
CA ILE A 146 4.74 9.16 6.82
C ILE A 146 5.41 8.22 5.81
N ARG A 147 4.85 8.07 4.60
CA ARG A 147 5.20 7.03 3.62
C ARG A 147 5.97 7.57 2.41
N LYS A 148 6.77 8.63 2.58
CA LYS A 148 7.48 9.33 1.49
C LYS A 148 8.30 8.40 0.58
N GLU A 149 8.92 7.39 1.18
CA GLU A 149 9.89 6.48 0.57
C GLU A 149 9.25 5.19 0.02
N GLU A 150 7.95 4.96 0.20
CA GLU A 150 7.30 3.73 -0.28
C GLU A 150 7.19 3.76 -1.82
N ARG A 151 7.99 2.91 -2.48
CA ARG A 151 8.13 2.88 -3.94
C ARG A 151 7.24 1.83 -4.58
N ILE A 152 6.61 2.22 -5.68
CA ILE A 152 5.74 1.40 -6.50
C ILE A 152 6.45 1.12 -7.82
N ALA A 153 6.75 -0.15 -8.09
CA ALA A 153 7.28 -0.55 -9.39
C ALA A 153 6.19 -0.45 -10.47
N ILE A 154 6.53 0.14 -11.62
CA ILE A 154 5.62 0.27 -12.75
C ILE A 154 5.61 -1.01 -13.57
N ASN A 155 4.46 -1.67 -13.58
CA ASN A 155 4.12 -2.84 -14.37
C ASN A 155 2.68 -2.70 -14.89
N LYS A 156 2.22 -3.61 -15.75
CA LYS A 156 0.88 -3.51 -16.36
C LYS A 156 -0.26 -3.46 -15.33
N ASN A 157 -0.11 -4.17 -14.20
CA ASN A 157 -1.11 -4.20 -13.14
C ASN A 157 -1.08 -2.90 -12.32
N SER A 158 0.10 -2.45 -11.91
CA SER A 158 0.26 -1.22 -11.12
C SER A 158 -0.11 0.03 -11.92
N MET A 159 0.15 0.07 -13.24
CA MET A 159 -0.34 1.16 -14.10
C MET A 159 -1.86 1.24 -14.10
N ARG A 160 -2.55 0.11 -14.24
CA ARG A 160 -4.01 0.06 -14.23
C ARG A 160 -4.59 0.50 -12.89
N GLU A 161 -3.97 0.12 -11.78
CA GLU A 161 -4.44 0.47 -10.44
C GLU A 161 -4.09 1.91 -10.03
N LEU A 162 -2.96 2.45 -10.52
CA LEU A 162 -2.58 3.85 -10.35
C LEU A 162 -3.38 4.80 -11.27
N GLY A 163 -3.99 4.28 -12.34
CA GLY A 163 -4.64 5.08 -13.36
C GLY A 163 -3.65 5.77 -14.31
N ILE A 164 -2.42 5.25 -14.45
CA ILE A 164 -1.43 5.81 -15.40
C ILE A 164 -1.68 5.20 -16.77
N LEU A 165 -1.93 6.04 -17.79
CA LEU A 165 -2.30 5.60 -19.13
C LEU A 165 -1.16 4.90 -19.89
N LYS A 166 0.07 5.38 -19.73
CA LYS A 166 1.24 4.92 -20.48
C LYS A 166 2.49 4.91 -19.60
N GLU A 167 3.36 3.93 -19.81
CA GLU A 167 4.70 3.89 -19.19
C GLU A 167 5.64 4.96 -19.76
N GLU A 168 5.41 5.34 -21.02
CA GLU A 168 6.08 6.43 -21.68
C GLU A 168 5.51 7.78 -21.22
N SER A 169 6.39 8.64 -20.76
CA SER A 169 6.09 9.98 -20.27
C SER A 169 7.09 10.98 -20.86
N VAL A 170 6.81 12.27 -20.66
CA VAL A 170 7.70 13.36 -21.06
C VAL A 170 8.25 14.00 -19.80
N ILE A 171 9.57 14.06 -19.72
CA ILE A 171 10.30 14.80 -18.70
C ILE A 171 10.92 16.05 -19.32
N PHE A 172 10.73 17.19 -18.68
CA PHE A 172 11.38 18.44 -19.07
C PHE A 172 12.62 18.60 -18.20
N ILE A 173 13.80 18.58 -18.81
CA ILE A 173 15.08 18.78 -18.10
C ILE A 173 15.61 20.14 -18.54
N ALA A 174 15.70 21.10 -17.62
CA ALA A 174 15.99 22.50 -17.95
C ALA A 174 15.09 23.02 -19.10
N ASN A 175 13.79 22.75 -19.00
CA ASN A 175 12.75 23.09 -19.99
C ASN A 175 12.86 22.41 -21.37
N VAL A 176 13.81 21.49 -21.57
CA VAL A 176 13.91 20.70 -22.80
C VAL A 176 13.10 19.40 -22.65
N PRO A 177 12.07 19.16 -23.48
CA PRO A 177 11.27 17.95 -23.41
C PRO A 177 12.08 16.74 -23.89
N ARG A 178 12.09 15.67 -23.10
CA ARG A 178 12.69 14.38 -23.42
C ARG A 178 11.69 13.27 -23.13
N ARG A 179 11.64 12.28 -24.02
CA ARG A 179 10.84 11.07 -23.76
C ARG A 179 11.55 10.22 -22.72
N CYS A 180 10.79 9.72 -21.75
CA CYS A 180 11.30 8.84 -20.72
C CYS A 180 10.31 7.71 -20.45
N ILE A 181 10.82 6.62 -19.88
CA ILE A 181 10.02 5.47 -19.43
C ILE A 181 10.04 5.45 -17.90
N LEU A 182 8.86 5.42 -17.29
CA LEU A 182 8.70 5.36 -15.84
C LEU A 182 9.00 3.96 -15.33
N LYS A 183 9.83 3.83 -14.28
CA LYS A 183 10.21 2.53 -13.68
C LYS A 183 9.65 2.32 -12.29
N ASP A 184 9.79 3.32 -11.44
CA ASP A 184 9.14 3.32 -10.14
C ASP A 184 8.75 4.73 -9.74
N VAL A 185 7.78 4.79 -8.82
CA VAL A 185 7.14 6.02 -8.39
C VAL A 185 6.86 5.92 -6.90
N SER A 186 7.09 7.00 -6.14
CA SER A 186 6.70 7.14 -4.73
C SER A 186 6.08 8.51 -4.49
N PHE A 187 5.67 8.79 -3.26
CA PHE A 187 5.26 10.13 -2.87
C PHE A 187 6.38 11.16 -3.05
N GLY A 188 7.62 10.81 -2.69
CA GLY A 188 8.75 11.74 -2.68
C GLY A 188 9.61 11.76 -3.94
N GLY A 189 9.44 10.83 -4.87
CA GLY A 189 10.31 10.76 -6.04
C GLY A 189 9.87 9.72 -7.07
N ALA A 190 10.66 9.60 -8.13
CA ALA A 190 10.46 8.62 -9.17
C ALA A 190 11.79 8.20 -9.79
N ARG A 191 11.81 6.99 -10.36
CA ARG A 191 12.89 6.51 -11.20
C ARG A 191 12.41 6.45 -12.64
N VAL A 192 13.15 7.08 -13.53
CA VAL A 192 12.87 7.10 -14.97
C VAL A 192 14.08 6.65 -15.77
N MET A 193 13.84 6.15 -16.98
CA MET A 193 14.88 5.85 -17.95
C MET A 193 14.74 6.76 -19.14
N LEU A 194 15.85 7.32 -19.60
CA LEU A 194 15.87 8.19 -20.76
C LEU A 194 17.20 8.10 -21.51
N LEU A 195 17.18 8.50 -22.77
CA LEU A 195 18.39 8.57 -23.59
C LEU A 195 19.22 9.80 -23.20
N GLY A 196 20.51 9.57 -22.91
CA GLY A 196 21.43 10.64 -22.53
C GLY A 196 22.60 10.17 -21.69
N ILE A 197 23.53 11.08 -21.45
CA ILE A 197 24.72 10.85 -20.65
C ILE A 197 24.47 11.35 -19.21
N PRO A 198 24.67 10.52 -18.15
CA PRO A 198 24.37 10.85 -16.77
C PRO A 198 25.00 12.15 -16.27
N LYS A 199 26.26 12.41 -16.64
CA LYS A 199 27.01 13.61 -16.25
C LYS A 199 26.31 14.92 -16.62
N PHE A 200 25.49 14.91 -17.68
CA PHE A 200 24.74 16.10 -18.12
C PHE A 200 23.34 16.18 -17.54
N LEU A 201 22.91 15.19 -16.77
CA LEU A 201 21.56 15.07 -16.21
C LEU A 201 21.56 15.31 -14.70
N GLN A 202 22.68 15.03 -14.03
CA GLN A 202 22.84 15.20 -12.60
C GLN A 202 22.60 16.65 -12.15
N ASP A 203 21.95 16.81 -10.99
CA ASP A 203 21.66 18.07 -10.30
C ASP A 203 20.82 19.09 -11.11
N LYS A 204 20.16 18.64 -12.18
CA LYS A 204 19.27 19.49 -12.97
C LYS A 204 17.86 19.49 -12.41
N LEU A 205 17.22 20.65 -12.52
CA LEU A 205 15.79 20.81 -12.28
C LEU A 205 14.99 20.12 -13.39
N VAL A 206 13.95 19.40 -12.96
CA VAL A 206 13.09 18.62 -13.83
C VAL A 206 11.63 18.82 -13.53
N GLN A 207 10.83 18.68 -14.57
CA GLN A 207 9.38 18.58 -14.47
C GLN A 207 8.92 17.29 -15.19
N LEU A 208 8.46 16.31 -14.42
CA LEU A 208 7.90 15.06 -14.93
C LEU A 208 6.40 15.24 -15.16
N ARG A 209 5.88 14.93 -16.35
CA ARG A 209 4.45 15.03 -16.64
C ARG A 209 3.80 13.65 -16.76
N LEU A 210 2.93 13.33 -15.82
CA LEU A 210 2.16 12.08 -15.82
C LEU A 210 0.74 12.36 -16.28
N LEU A 211 0.17 11.43 -17.05
CA LEU A 211 -1.22 11.51 -17.53
C LEU A 211 -2.04 10.43 -16.84
N PHE A 212 -3.05 10.86 -16.09
CA PHE A 212 -3.97 9.97 -15.38
C PHE A 212 -5.25 9.74 -16.17
N SER A 213 -5.79 8.51 -16.15
CA SER A 213 -7.00 8.10 -16.86
C SER A 213 -8.26 8.81 -16.37
N ASP A 214 -8.32 9.08 -15.07
CA ASP A 214 -9.57 9.44 -14.41
C ASP A 214 -9.94 10.91 -14.66
N THR A 215 -8.94 11.79 -14.70
CA THR A 215 -9.12 13.22 -14.93
C THR A 215 -8.73 13.64 -16.35
N ASN A 216 -8.07 12.78 -17.12
CA ASN A 216 -7.36 13.13 -18.36
C ASN A 216 -6.43 14.36 -18.20
N GLU A 217 -6.05 14.68 -16.96
CA GLU A 217 -5.23 15.83 -16.64
C GLU A 217 -3.75 15.43 -16.64
N GLN A 218 -2.92 16.30 -17.22
CA GLN A 218 -1.47 16.16 -17.10
C GLN A 218 -1.00 16.75 -15.78
N VAL A 219 -0.60 15.88 -14.87
CA VAL A 219 -0.03 16.27 -13.58
C VAL A 219 1.46 16.51 -13.76
N ALA A 220 1.87 17.75 -13.54
CA ALA A 220 3.28 18.16 -13.55
C ALA A 220 3.90 18.01 -12.15
N LEU A 221 5.00 17.27 -12.06
CA LEU A 221 5.76 17.03 -10.84
C LEU A 221 7.12 17.68 -10.97
N ASN A 222 7.34 18.74 -10.21
CA ASN A 222 8.61 19.45 -10.17
C ASN A 222 9.57 18.77 -9.19
N GLY A 223 10.84 18.71 -9.56
CA GLY A 223 11.87 18.08 -8.75
C GLY A 223 13.29 18.35 -9.25
N SER A 224 14.25 17.64 -8.66
CA SER A 224 15.65 17.64 -9.07
C SER A 224 16.15 16.23 -9.29
N ILE A 225 17.12 16.08 -10.19
CA ILE A 225 17.81 14.81 -10.39
C ILE A 225 18.90 14.66 -9.32
N VAL A 226 18.72 13.71 -8.42
CA VAL A 226 19.69 13.42 -7.35
C VAL A 226 20.82 12.52 -7.86
N ASN A 227 20.49 11.59 -8.75
CA ASN A 227 21.45 10.63 -9.25
C ASN A 227 21.07 10.17 -10.67
N ALA A 228 22.08 10.02 -11.53
CA ALA A 228 21.94 9.44 -12.84
C ALA A 228 23.06 8.40 -13.06
N VAL A 229 22.69 7.21 -13.54
CA VAL A 229 23.61 6.09 -13.80
C VAL A 229 23.30 5.48 -15.16
N PHE A 230 24.31 4.96 -15.87
CA PHE A 230 24.07 4.20 -17.09
C PHE A 230 23.33 2.89 -16.81
N MET A 231 22.49 2.48 -17.75
CA MET A 231 21.90 1.15 -17.71
C MET A 231 22.98 0.09 -17.96
N GLU A 232 22.92 -1.02 -17.22
CA GLU A 232 23.80 -2.15 -17.44
C GLU A 232 23.64 -2.68 -18.88
N GLY A 233 24.75 -2.79 -19.60
CA GLY A 233 24.78 -3.24 -21.00
C GLY A 233 24.45 -2.16 -22.05
N ARG A 234 24.00 -0.96 -21.67
CA ARG A 234 23.71 0.14 -22.62
C ARG A 234 24.21 1.50 -22.14
N LYS A 235 25.21 2.05 -22.86
CA LYS A 235 25.86 3.33 -22.56
C LYS A 235 25.11 4.56 -23.10
N ASP A 236 24.01 4.37 -23.81
CA ASP A 236 23.16 5.41 -24.38
C ASP A 236 21.93 5.70 -23.50
N ILE A 237 21.55 4.76 -22.62
CA ILE A 237 20.41 4.88 -21.72
C ILE A 237 20.90 5.19 -20.30
N SER A 238 20.31 6.23 -19.71
CA SER A 238 20.51 6.62 -18.32
C SER A 238 19.28 6.29 -17.49
N ILE A 239 19.50 5.71 -16.32
CA ILE A 239 18.54 5.60 -15.23
C ILE A 239 18.72 6.83 -14.35
N VAL A 240 17.64 7.58 -14.16
CA VAL A 240 17.63 8.86 -13.46
C VAL A 240 16.70 8.74 -12.25
N ASN A 241 17.22 9.06 -11.08
CA ASN A 241 16.46 9.15 -9.85
C ASN A 241 16.10 10.62 -9.58
N ILE A 242 14.80 10.90 -9.52
CA ILE A 242 14.24 12.23 -9.33
C ILE A 242 13.69 12.31 -7.91
N GLN A 243 14.01 13.40 -7.24
CA GLN A 243 13.39 13.78 -5.98
C GLN A 243 12.45 14.95 -6.21
N PHE A 244 11.20 14.80 -5.80
CA PHE A 244 10.17 15.82 -5.96
C PHE A 244 10.24 16.86 -4.85
N ASN A 245 9.86 18.09 -5.19
CA ASN A 245 9.69 19.14 -4.20
C ASN A 245 8.38 18.92 -3.43
N ALA A 246 8.49 18.58 -2.14
CA ALA A 246 7.35 18.19 -1.30
C ALA A 246 6.19 19.22 -1.26
N ASN A 247 6.51 20.52 -1.41
CA ASN A 247 5.55 21.61 -1.34
C ASN A 247 4.78 21.82 -2.65
N GLU A 248 5.34 21.37 -3.78
CA GLU A 248 4.78 21.60 -5.12
C GLU A 248 4.06 20.36 -5.69
N ILE A 249 4.07 19.23 -4.97
CA ILE A 249 3.41 18.01 -5.42
C ILE A 249 1.89 18.21 -5.41
N PRO A 250 1.21 18.10 -6.56
CA PRO A 250 -0.23 18.28 -6.65
C PRO A 250 -0.99 17.24 -5.84
N MET A 251 -2.11 17.64 -5.24
CA MET A 251 -2.91 16.76 -4.40
C MET A 251 -3.45 15.54 -5.16
N SER A 252 -3.83 15.73 -6.43
CA SER A 252 -4.29 14.63 -7.30
C SER A 252 -3.30 13.47 -7.33
N TYR A 253 -2.00 13.77 -7.45
CA TYR A 253 -0.96 12.76 -7.45
C TYR A 253 -0.89 12.00 -6.11
N LYS A 254 -0.92 12.73 -4.99
CA LYS A 254 -0.88 12.11 -3.65
C LYS A 254 -2.04 11.12 -3.46
N PHE A 255 -3.22 11.45 -3.96
CA PHE A 255 -4.37 10.54 -3.90
C PHE A 255 -4.18 9.26 -4.71
N HIS A 256 -3.69 9.34 -5.95
CA HIS A 256 -3.43 8.15 -6.77
C HIS A 256 -2.42 7.21 -6.10
N ILE A 257 -1.33 7.76 -5.58
CA ILE A 257 -0.30 6.99 -4.86
C ILE A 257 -0.88 6.38 -3.57
N ASN A 258 -1.61 7.17 -2.77
CA ASN A 258 -2.20 6.69 -1.52
C ASN A 258 -3.22 5.57 -1.75
N ARG A 259 -4.08 5.72 -2.76
CA ARG A 259 -5.10 4.73 -3.13
C ARG A 259 -4.45 3.41 -3.52
N TYR A 260 -3.40 3.47 -4.35
CA TYR A 260 -2.64 2.28 -4.72
C TYR A 260 -2.04 1.59 -3.49
N ILE A 261 -1.24 2.32 -2.69
CA ILE A 261 -0.54 1.76 -1.53
C ILE A 261 -1.54 1.13 -0.55
N THR A 262 -2.62 1.84 -0.23
CA THR A 262 -3.65 1.35 0.69
C THR A 262 -4.33 0.09 0.15
N SER A 263 -4.65 0.07 -1.15
CA SER A 263 -5.26 -1.11 -1.79
C SER A 263 -4.30 -2.30 -1.85
N TYR A 264 -3.02 -2.06 -2.11
CA TYR A 264 -1.98 -3.07 -2.18
C TYR A 264 -1.71 -3.69 -0.81
N GLN A 265 -1.61 -2.86 0.24
CA GLN A 265 -1.48 -3.32 1.62
C GLN A 265 -2.69 -4.15 2.05
N LYS A 266 -3.91 -3.73 1.69
CA LYS A 266 -5.13 -4.50 1.96
C LYS A 266 -5.05 -5.89 1.32
N LYS A 267 -4.65 -5.99 0.05
CA LYS A 267 -4.48 -7.27 -0.65
C LYS A 267 -3.43 -8.16 0.01
N ILE A 268 -2.30 -7.60 0.45
CA ILE A 268 -1.27 -8.37 1.17
C ILE A 268 -1.84 -8.97 2.45
N ILE A 269 -2.52 -8.16 3.27
CA ILE A 269 -3.11 -8.61 4.53
C ILE A 269 -4.17 -9.70 4.27
N GLU A 270 -5.06 -9.49 3.29
CA GLU A 270 -6.07 -10.49 2.92
C GLU A 270 -5.42 -11.82 2.46
N ASN A 271 -4.33 -11.76 1.70
CA ASN A 271 -3.61 -12.96 1.27
C ASN A 271 -2.90 -13.65 2.44
N GLN A 272 -2.32 -12.91 3.38
CA GLN A 272 -1.70 -13.46 4.58
C GLN A 272 -2.74 -14.15 5.48
N MET A 273 -3.92 -13.55 5.66
CA MET A 273 -5.01 -14.16 6.43
C MET A 273 -5.50 -15.45 5.77
N LYS A 274 -5.70 -15.46 4.45
CA LYS A 274 -6.09 -16.67 3.71
C LYS A 274 -5.03 -17.78 3.82
N ASN A 275 -3.75 -17.43 3.74
CA ASN A 275 -2.66 -18.39 3.88
C ASN A 275 -2.57 -18.94 5.31
N ALA A 276 -2.80 -18.10 6.33
CA ALA A 276 -2.83 -18.52 7.73
C ALA A 276 -4.01 -19.46 8.02
N GLU A 277 -5.20 -19.16 7.48
CA GLU A 277 -6.37 -20.03 7.57
C GLU A 277 -6.16 -21.37 6.85
N ALA A 278 -5.52 -21.35 5.67
CA ALA A 278 -5.18 -22.57 4.94
C ALA A 278 -4.15 -23.43 5.70
N ALA A 279 -3.13 -22.79 6.30
CA ALA A 279 -2.14 -23.48 7.13
C ALA A 279 -2.76 -24.07 8.40
N ALA A 280 -3.67 -23.35 9.06
CA ALA A 280 -4.39 -23.84 10.24
C ALA A 280 -5.28 -25.05 9.89
N LYS A 281 -5.99 -25.01 8.76
CA LYS A 281 -6.80 -26.15 8.28
C LYS A 281 -5.94 -27.35 7.90
N ALA A 282 -4.81 -27.14 7.24
CA ALA A 282 -3.87 -28.22 6.91
C ALA A 282 -3.28 -28.87 8.18
N ALA A 283 -2.91 -28.07 9.18
CA ALA A 283 -2.40 -28.57 10.45
C ALA A 283 -3.46 -29.36 11.25
N GLU A 284 -4.73 -28.93 11.21
CA GLU A 284 -5.83 -29.66 11.84
C GLU A 284 -6.11 -31.00 11.12
N GLU A 285 -6.01 -31.02 9.79
CA GLU A 285 -6.20 -32.24 9.00
C GLU A 285 -5.03 -33.23 9.15
N GLU A 286 -3.79 -32.74 9.26
CA GLU A 286 -2.62 -33.56 9.58
C GLU A 286 -2.67 -34.10 11.01
N ALA A 287 -3.14 -33.30 11.99
CA ALA A 287 -3.33 -33.77 13.36
C ALA A 287 -4.37 -34.90 13.44
N LYS A 288 -5.50 -34.77 12.72
CA LYS A 288 -6.52 -35.83 12.63
C LYS A 288 -5.96 -37.10 11.96
N LYS A 289 -5.21 -36.96 10.86
CA LYS A 289 -4.56 -38.11 10.19
C LYS A 289 -3.49 -38.77 11.07
N ALA A 290 -2.75 -37.99 11.87
CA ALA A 290 -1.75 -38.51 12.80
C ALA A 290 -2.39 -39.26 13.97
N GLU A 291 -3.52 -38.76 14.49
CA GLU A 291 -4.31 -39.42 15.54
C GLU A 291 -4.94 -40.72 15.02
N GLU A 292 -5.51 -40.71 13.82
CA GLU A 292 -6.03 -41.91 13.15
C GLU A 292 -4.93 -42.95 12.86
N ALA A 293 -3.75 -42.51 12.43
CA ALA A 293 -2.61 -43.39 12.19
C ALA A 293 -2.06 -44.00 13.50
N LYS A 294 -2.07 -43.24 14.60
CA LYS A 294 -1.67 -43.72 15.92
C LYS A 294 -2.68 -44.75 16.45
N ALA A 295 -3.97 -44.47 16.34
CA ALA A 295 -5.04 -45.40 16.72
C ALA A 295 -4.99 -46.71 15.89
N ALA A 296 -4.71 -46.61 14.58
CA ALA A 296 -4.56 -47.78 13.71
C ALA A 296 -3.32 -48.62 14.08
N ARG A 297 -2.22 -47.99 14.50
CA ARG A 297 -1.00 -48.68 14.94
C ARG A 297 -1.19 -49.39 16.27
N GLU A 298 -1.88 -48.75 17.23
CA GLU A 298 -2.22 -49.35 18.52
C GLU A 298 -3.14 -50.57 18.34
N LYS A 299 -4.11 -50.50 17.42
CA LYS A 299 -4.98 -51.63 17.07
C LYS A 299 -4.19 -52.82 16.50
N LYS A 300 -3.25 -52.57 15.58
CA LYS A 300 -2.38 -53.63 15.01
C LYS A 300 -1.47 -54.28 16.07
N ILE A 301 -0.97 -53.50 17.03
CA ILE A 301 -0.16 -54.03 18.14
C ILE A 301 -1.02 -54.92 19.05
N ALA A 302 -2.26 -54.52 19.34
CA ALA A 302 -3.18 -55.32 20.13
C ALA A 302 -3.56 -56.64 19.43
N GLU A 303 -3.79 -56.61 18.12
CA GLU A 303 -4.07 -57.81 17.31
C GLU A 303 -2.88 -58.78 17.30
N ASN A 304 -1.65 -58.29 17.14
CA ASN A 304 -0.45 -59.13 17.16
C ASN A 304 -0.18 -59.75 18.54
N MET A 305 -0.37 -58.99 19.63
CA MET A 305 -0.22 -59.54 20.99
C MET A 305 -1.31 -60.57 21.33
N ALA A 306 -2.51 -60.45 20.75
CA ALA A 306 -3.55 -61.46 20.89
C ALA A 306 -3.19 -62.75 20.16
N ALA A 307 -2.62 -62.65 18.95
CA ALA A 307 -2.13 -63.79 18.19
C ALA A 307 -0.98 -64.52 18.89
N GLU A 308 0.00 -63.78 19.44
CA GLU A 308 1.10 -64.38 20.22
C GLU A 308 0.61 -65.12 21.47
N LYS A 309 -0.39 -64.57 22.18
CA LYS A 309 -1.00 -65.25 23.32
C LYS A 309 -1.80 -66.50 22.93
N GLU A 310 -2.39 -66.50 21.74
CA GLU A 310 -3.11 -67.67 21.22
C GLU A 310 -2.13 -68.77 20.78
N GLU A 311 -1.00 -68.40 20.16
CA GLU A 311 0.11 -69.31 19.87
C GLU A 311 0.75 -69.87 21.14
N GLU A 312 0.98 -69.04 22.16
CA GLU A 312 1.54 -69.49 23.44
C GLU A 312 0.58 -70.42 24.19
N LYS A 313 -0.72 -70.13 24.17
CA LYS A 313 -1.76 -71.03 24.72
C LYS A 313 -1.81 -72.36 23.97
N ASN A 314 -1.70 -72.35 22.65
CA ASN A 314 -1.65 -73.56 21.84
C ASN A 314 -0.36 -74.36 22.08
N ALA A 315 0.78 -73.70 22.27
CA ALA A 315 2.05 -74.34 22.62
C ALA A 315 2.04 -74.95 24.03
N ILE A 316 1.38 -74.31 25.00
CA ILE A 316 1.18 -74.86 26.34
C ILE A 316 0.25 -76.07 26.30
N LEU A 317 -0.86 -76.00 25.54
CA LEU A 317 -1.76 -77.14 25.32
C LEU A 317 -1.03 -78.33 24.66
N ALA A 318 -0.17 -78.07 23.67
CA ALA A 318 0.67 -79.10 23.06
C ALA A 318 1.68 -79.71 24.04
N LYS A 319 2.29 -78.91 24.91
CA LYS A 319 3.20 -79.40 25.98
C LYS A 319 2.47 -80.20 27.06
N VAL A 320 1.25 -79.81 27.43
CA VAL A 320 0.42 -80.57 28.38
C VAL A 320 -0.07 -81.89 27.77
N ALA A 321 -0.38 -81.91 26.47
CA ALA A 321 -0.67 -83.14 25.73
C ALA A 321 0.57 -84.07 25.66
N ALA A 322 1.76 -83.52 25.39
CA ALA A 322 3.02 -84.27 25.38
C ALA A 322 3.40 -84.80 26.77
N ALA A 323 3.16 -84.04 27.84
CA ALA A 323 3.40 -84.47 29.22
C ALA A 323 2.41 -85.57 29.67
N LYS A 324 1.16 -85.55 29.20
CA LYS A 324 0.21 -86.66 29.40
C LYS A 324 0.57 -87.90 28.59
N ALA A 325 1.25 -87.76 27.44
CA ALA A 325 1.77 -88.89 26.68
C ALA A 325 3.01 -89.55 27.33
N ALA A 326 3.76 -88.81 28.16
CA ALA A 326 4.98 -89.30 28.82
C ALA A 326 4.75 -90.11 30.13
N GLN A 327 3.49 -90.29 30.56
CA GLN A 327 3.13 -91.07 31.77
C GLN A 327 2.51 -92.45 31.47
N ASN A 328 2.66 -92.99 30.26
CA ASN A 328 2.27 -94.37 29.99
C ASN A 328 3.11 -94.99 28.85
N PRO A 329 4.12 -95.85 29.13
CA PRO A 329 4.97 -96.41 28.09
C PRO A 329 4.54 -97.84 27.77
N GLN A 330 3.55 -98.04 26.88
CA GLN A 330 3.31 -99.34 26.24
C GLN A 330 2.65 -99.20 24.86
N GLY A 331 3.25 -99.89 23.88
CA GLY A 331 2.64 -100.39 22.62
C GLY A 331 2.60 -99.38 21.48
N GLU A 332 3.54 -99.40 20.52
CA GLU A 332 3.56 -100.26 19.31
C GLU A 332 2.53 -99.87 18.23
N GLU A 333 3.11 -99.54 17.06
CA GLU A 333 2.69 -99.91 15.69
C GLU A 333 1.79 -98.99 14.83
N GLN A 334 2.26 -98.87 13.56
CA GLN A 334 1.60 -98.44 12.30
C GLN A 334 1.64 -96.92 12.01
N ALA A 335 2.45 -96.48 11.03
CA ALA A 335 2.13 -96.30 9.58
C ALA A 335 1.17 -95.08 9.40
N GLU A 336 1.26 -94.14 8.46
CA GLU A 336 1.80 -94.05 7.10
C GLU A 336 1.52 -92.59 6.63
N ALA A 337 2.25 -92.11 5.62
CA ALA A 337 1.86 -91.02 4.68
C ALA A 337 1.70 -89.58 5.24
N ALA A 338 1.92 -88.49 4.50
CA ALA A 338 2.53 -88.12 3.22
C ALA A 338 2.30 -86.60 3.07
N ALA A 339 2.97 -85.99 2.10
CA ALA A 339 2.65 -84.71 1.44
C ALA A 339 3.01 -83.41 2.20
N GLU A 340 4.05 -82.68 1.77
CA GLU A 340 4.06 -81.69 0.65
C GLU A 340 3.31 -80.40 1.03
N GLY A 341 3.80 -79.19 0.77
CA GLY A 341 4.96 -78.76 0.00
C GLY A 341 5.17 -77.25 0.17
N GLU A 342 6.43 -76.85 0.11
CA GLU A 342 6.92 -75.48 0.10
C GLU A 342 6.70 -74.81 -1.27
N LYS A 343 6.41 -73.50 -1.21
CA LYS A 343 6.62 -72.47 -2.25
C LYS A 343 8.11 -72.46 -2.73
N PRO A 344 8.63 -71.56 -3.62
CA PRO A 344 8.05 -70.38 -4.31
C PRO A 344 8.51 -70.21 -5.80
N ALA A 345 8.14 -69.05 -6.36
CA ALA A 345 8.98 -68.17 -7.21
C ALA A 345 8.56 -68.00 -8.70
N GLU A 346 8.00 -66.81 -8.96
CA GLU A 346 8.28 -65.83 -10.03
C GLU A 346 9.63 -65.94 -10.80
N PRO A 347 9.91 -65.20 -11.92
CA PRO A 347 9.08 -64.22 -12.67
C PRO A 347 9.32 -64.13 -14.23
N GLN A 348 8.65 -63.14 -14.85
CA GLN A 348 8.92 -62.41 -16.12
C GLN A 348 8.64 -63.08 -17.47
N THR A 349 7.88 -62.40 -18.35
CA THR A 349 8.42 -61.66 -19.54
C THR A 349 7.33 -60.96 -20.39
N GLN A 350 7.85 -60.10 -21.28
CA GLN A 350 7.31 -59.03 -22.12
C GLN A 350 6.34 -59.39 -23.27
N GLY A 351 5.71 -58.35 -23.86
CA GLY A 351 5.17 -58.26 -25.24
C GLY A 351 4.11 -57.14 -25.32
N ALA A 352 4.29 -55.99 -25.99
CA ALA A 352 4.48 -55.66 -27.41
C ALA A 352 3.15 -55.56 -28.22
N GLU A 353 3.14 -54.58 -29.16
CA GLU A 353 2.16 -54.28 -30.26
C GLU A 353 0.95 -53.40 -29.89
N GLY A 354 0.42 -52.48 -30.72
CA GLY A 354 0.65 -52.10 -32.13
C GLY A 354 -0.10 -50.76 -32.44
N GLU A 355 0.40 -49.95 -33.38
CA GLU A 355 -0.23 -49.58 -34.66
C GLU A 355 -1.00 -48.23 -34.71
N SER A 356 -1.07 -47.67 -35.92
CA SER A 356 -1.16 -46.25 -36.32
C SER A 356 -2.52 -45.97 -37.06
N PRO A 357 -2.70 -44.99 -37.97
CA PRO A 357 -2.85 -43.52 -37.85
C PRO A 357 -4.12 -42.94 -38.56
N ALA A 358 -4.39 -41.62 -38.42
CA ALA A 358 -5.05 -40.68 -39.38
C ALA A 358 -5.32 -39.32 -38.67
N ALA A 359 -5.41 -38.11 -39.25
CA ALA A 359 -5.13 -37.48 -40.55
C ALA A 359 -5.41 -35.95 -40.40
N SER A 360 -4.97 -35.14 -41.39
CA SER A 360 -5.43 -33.77 -41.78
C SER A 360 -5.13 -32.61 -40.80
N GLU A 361 -4.84 -31.36 -41.19
CA GLU A 361 -4.92 -30.62 -42.46
C GLU A 361 -4.14 -29.28 -42.32
N ALA A 362 -3.95 -28.58 -43.43
CA ALA A 362 -3.10 -27.40 -43.62
C ALA A 362 -3.85 -26.05 -43.52
N SER A 363 -3.15 -24.92 -43.36
CA SER A 363 -3.09 -23.84 -44.38
C SER A 363 -2.18 -22.68 -43.96
N ALA A 364 -1.60 -22.04 -44.97
CA ALA A 364 -0.71 -20.89 -44.92
C ALA A 364 -1.38 -19.64 -45.56
N GLY A 365 -0.70 -18.50 -45.44
CA GLY A 365 -0.87 -17.28 -46.25
C GLY A 365 -1.32 -16.07 -45.43
N GLU A 366 -0.99 -14.81 -45.75
CA GLU A 366 0.01 -14.18 -46.61
C GLU A 366 -0.11 -12.66 -46.30
N SER A 367 0.99 -11.89 -46.33
CA SER A 367 1.01 -10.41 -46.27
C SER A 367 0.64 -9.80 -47.64
N PRO A 368 0.40 -8.47 -47.84
CA PRO A 368 1.50 -7.47 -47.91
C PRO A 368 1.15 -5.95 -47.64
N ALA A 369 2.22 -5.14 -47.49
CA ALA A 369 2.48 -3.73 -47.92
C ALA A 369 1.49 -2.57 -47.59
N ALA A 370 1.83 -1.27 -47.56
CA ALA A 370 2.99 -0.39 -47.38
C ALA A 370 2.45 1.05 -47.62
N GLU A 371 2.83 2.10 -46.88
CA GLU A 371 2.99 3.47 -47.42
C GLU A 371 3.61 4.48 -46.43
N VAL A 372 4.38 5.40 -47.01
CA VAL A 372 5.18 6.52 -46.44
C VAL A 372 4.65 7.82 -47.08
N PRO A 373 4.81 9.01 -46.47
CA PRO A 373 5.71 10.00 -47.09
C PRO A 373 6.45 10.98 -46.14
N LYS A 374 7.68 11.32 -46.58
CA LYS A 374 8.49 12.58 -46.63
C LYS A 374 8.29 13.71 -45.59
N GLU A 375 9.30 14.22 -44.88
CA GLU A 375 10.51 15.03 -45.24
C GLU A 375 10.26 16.55 -45.41
N GLU A 376 10.81 17.40 -44.52
CA GLU A 376 11.30 18.75 -44.87
C GLU A 376 12.32 19.29 -43.84
N LYS A 377 13.31 20.04 -44.33
CA LYS A 377 14.53 20.60 -43.69
C LYS A 377 14.39 22.10 -43.39
N ALA A 378 15.18 22.62 -42.44
CA ALA A 378 16.00 23.86 -42.54
C ALA A 378 16.79 24.07 -41.22
N GLU A 379 18.14 24.14 -41.25
CA GLU A 379 19.00 25.34 -41.01
C GLU A 379 18.84 25.98 -39.62
N GLY A 380 19.84 26.30 -38.79
CA GLY A 380 21.29 26.43 -38.90
C GLY A 380 21.72 27.66 -38.07
N SER A 381 22.64 27.53 -37.10
CA SER A 381 23.63 28.54 -36.66
C SER A 381 24.18 28.31 -35.25
N GLU A 382 25.47 27.98 -35.16
CA GLU A 382 26.43 28.36 -34.09
C GLU A 382 26.72 29.89 -34.18
N PRO A 383 27.44 30.60 -33.25
CA PRO A 383 28.59 30.11 -32.47
C PRO A 383 28.91 30.75 -31.09
N LYS A 384 30.03 30.27 -30.52
CA LYS A 384 31.08 30.94 -29.72
C LYS A 384 31.23 30.63 -28.22
N ALA A 385 32.50 30.39 -27.91
CA ALA A 385 33.16 30.07 -26.66
C ALA A 385 33.41 31.30 -25.77
N SER A 386 33.61 31.04 -24.48
CA SER A 386 34.57 31.78 -23.65
C SER A 386 35.05 30.93 -22.47
N GLU A 387 36.36 30.96 -22.28
CA GLU A 387 37.18 30.30 -21.26
C GLU A 387 37.06 30.95 -19.87
N GLY A 388 37.48 30.20 -18.85
CA GLY A 388 38.25 30.73 -17.71
C GLY A 388 37.51 30.91 -16.38
N SER A 389 37.79 30.05 -15.40
CA SER A 389 38.61 30.41 -14.22
C SER A 389 38.66 29.27 -13.20
N ASP A 390 39.89 28.94 -12.82
CA ASP A 390 40.30 28.00 -11.77
C ASP A 390 40.01 28.48 -10.34
N GLU A 391 40.03 27.49 -9.43
CA GLU A 391 40.38 27.52 -7.99
C GLU A 391 39.48 28.25 -6.96
N ILE A 392 39.00 27.51 -5.95
CA ILE A 392 39.53 27.49 -4.56
C ILE A 392 38.83 26.34 -3.80
N ILE A 393 39.63 25.49 -3.15
CA ILE A 393 39.21 24.40 -2.26
C ILE A 393 39.33 24.90 -0.82
N ASP A 394 38.22 24.97 -0.08
CA ASP A 394 38.24 25.20 1.38
C ASP A 394 37.93 23.91 2.13
N THR A 395 38.95 23.39 2.81
CA THR A 395 38.99 22.17 3.63
C THR A 395 38.56 22.44 5.09
N GLU A 396 37.38 23.00 5.33
CA GLU A 396 36.87 23.23 6.70
C GLU A 396 35.56 22.50 7.03
N GLY A 397 34.92 21.85 6.05
CA GLY A 397 33.62 21.17 6.26
C GLY A 397 33.67 19.80 6.95
N HIS A 398 34.87 19.23 7.19
CA HIS A 398 35.00 17.83 7.60
C HIS A 398 35.11 17.60 9.12
N GLU A 399 35.40 18.63 9.93
CA GLU A 399 35.45 18.50 11.39
C GLU A 399 34.10 18.73 12.08
N PHE A 400 33.20 19.52 11.47
CA PHE A 400 31.87 19.77 12.03
C PHE A 400 30.91 18.57 11.96
N ILE A 401 31.08 17.68 10.97
CA ILE A 401 30.19 16.52 10.79
C ILE A 401 30.54 15.38 11.77
N LYS A 402 31.80 15.26 12.21
CA LYS A 402 32.19 14.25 13.20
C LYS A 402 31.67 14.58 14.60
N SER A 403 31.77 15.84 15.03
CA SER A 403 31.31 16.28 16.36
C SER A 403 29.79 16.06 16.55
N ALA A 404 28.98 16.36 15.52
CA ALA A 404 27.53 16.17 15.60
C ALA A 404 27.10 14.69 15.59
N ALA A 405 27.95 13.78 15.08
CA ALA A 405 27.69 12.35 15.07
C ALA A 405 28.03 11.69 16.43
N GLU A 406 29.10 12.15 17.10
CA GLU A 406 29.48 11.67 18.43
C GLU A 406 28.47 12.10 19.51
N GLU A 407 27.99 13.35 19.46
CA GLU A 407 26.98 13.85 20.41
C GLU A 407 25.63 13.11 20.30
N LYS A 408 25.24 12.71 19.08
CA LYS A 408 24.04 11.89 18.87
C LYS A 408 24.23 10.44 19.35
N ALA A 409 25.44 9.89 19.26
CA ALA A 409 25.72 8.53 19.72
C ALA A 409 25.69 8.44 21.25
N GLU A 410 26.20 9.45 21.97
CA GLU A 410 26.10 9.52 23.44
C GLU A 410 24.67 9.73 23.92
N SER A 411 23.89 10.59 23.25
CA SER A 411 22.47 10.76 23.57
C SER A 411 21.65 9.47 23.42
N PHE A 412 22.03 8.62 22.45
CA PHE A 412 21.34 7.35 22.22
C PHE A 412 21.71 6.28 23.26
N LYS A 413 22.98 6.25 23.71
CA LYS A 413 23.41 5.33 24.79
C LYS A 413 22.71 5.65 26.11
N ASN A 414 22.65 6.92 26.51
CA ASN A 414 22.00 7.30 27.76
C ASN A 414 20.50 6.95 27.77
N LYS A 415 19.81 7.11 26.63
CA LYS A 415 18.40 6.69 26.51
C LYS A 415 18.20 5.18 26.59
N LEU A 416 19.17 4.39 26.14
CA LEU A 416 19.12 2.93 26.21
C LEU A 416 19.33 2.45 27.64
N ASP A 417 20.25 3.09 28.36
CA ASP A 417 20.55 2.77 29.76
C ASP A 417 19.36 3.12 30.68
N ASP A 418 18.71 4.28 30.48
CA ASP A 418 17.48 4.66 31.20
C ASP A 418 16.34 3.66 30.95
N GLN A 419 16.20 3.17 29.71
CA GLN A 419 15.20 2.16 29.38
C GLN A 419 15.51 0.80 30.03
N LEU A 420 16.79 0.42 30.11
CA LEU A 420 17.20 -0.81 30.75
C LEU A 420 16.95 -0.77 32.26
N GLU A 421 17.27 0.33 32.93
CA GLU A 421 16.98 0.51 34.37
C GLU A 421 15.48 0.43 34.66
N SER A 422 14.64 1.10 33.84
CA SER A 422 13.18 1.03 33.98
C SER A 422 12.61 -0.38 33.76
N ALA A 423 13.23 -1.18 32.89
CA ALA A 423 12.82 -2.56 32.64
C ALA A 423 13.21 -3.50 33.78
N ILE A 424 14.38 -3.27 34.39
CA ILE A 424 14.85 -4.03 35.57
C ILE A 424 13.97 -3.73 36.79
N GLU A 425 13.60 -2.47 37.00
CA GLU A 425 12.74 -2.07 38.12
C GLU A 425 11.35 -2.72 38.01
N ASN A 426 10.75 -2.70 36.82
CA ASN A 426 9.47 -3.37 36.55
C ASN A 426 9.54 -4.91 36.68
N ALA A 427 10.67 -5.53 36.34
CA ALA A 427 10.84 -6.97 36.51
C ALA A 427 11.00 -7.39 37.98
N THR A 428 11.54 -6.49 38.82
CA THR A 428 11.76 -6.76 40.25
C THR A 428 10.45 -6.71 41.05
N ASP A 429 9.52 -5.83 40.66
CA ASP A 429 8.18 -5.73 41.25
C ASP A 429 7.24 -6.88 40.87
N ILE A 430 7.54 -7.64 39.81
CA ILE A 430 6.79 -8.84 39.42
C ILE A 430 7.24 -10.09 40.22
N SER A 431 8.40 -10.04 40.89
CA SER A 431 8.96 -11.18 41.66
C SER A 431 8.77 -11.11 43.18
N LYS A 432 8.19 -10.02 43.70
CA LYS A 432 7.74 -9.88 45.10
C LYS A 432 6.23 -10.08 45.18
#